data_AF-A0A5C4L9T0-F1
#
_entry.id   AF-A0A5C4L9T0-F1
#
_cell.length_a   1.000
_cell.length_b   1.000
_cell.length_c   1.000
_cell.angle_alpha   90.00
_cell.angle_beta   90.00
_cell.angle_gamma   90.00
#
_symmetry.space_group_name_H-M   'P 1'
#
loop_
_entity.id
_entity.type
_entity.pdbx_description
1 polymer ?
#
loop_
_entity_poly.entity_id
_entity_poly.type
_entity_poly.pdbx_seq_one_letter_code
_entity_poly.pdbx_strand_id
1 'polypeptide(L)' 'MPVRQTCAVLLLLAGVLPLTPAQAGPAQDYQYQRRQLGRGQVCPPPLKFAAGACVRRCPAGYQDNGGYCRLRTMQR' A
#
# COMPACT_ATOMS: atom_id res chain seq x y z
N MET A 1 27.37 -35.41 -19.49
CA MET A 1 27.27 -34.83 -18.13
C MET A 1 27.55 -33.30 -18.05
N PRO A 2 27.17 -32.41 -19.02
CA PRO A 2 27.40 -30.96 -18.86
C PRO A 2 26.21 -30.20 -18.21
N VAL A 3 25.00 -30.76 -18.23
CA VAL A 3 23.75 -30.09 -17.78
C VAL A 3 23.78 -29.64 -16.31
N ARG A 4 24.41 -30.42 -15.41
CA ARG A 4 24.51 -30.04 -13.99
C ARG A 4 25.39 -28.80 -13.78
N GLN A 5 26.43 -28.62 -14.60
CA GLN A 5 27.36 -27.50 -14.46
C GLN A 5 26.76 -26.20 -15.00
N THR A 6 26.00 -26.27 -16.09
CA THR A 6 25.27 -25.10 -16.61
C THR A 6 24.18 -24.61 -15.65
N CYS A 7 23.47 -25.51 -14.96
CA CYS A 7 22.47 -25.11 -13.97
C CYS A 7 23.08 -24.37 -12.76
N ALA A 8 24.26 -24.81 -12.28
CA ALA A 8 24.91 -24.18 -11.14
C ALA A 8 25.36 -22.74 -11.43
N VAL A 9 25.87 -22.49 -12.65
CA VAL A 9 26.30 -21.16 -13.09
C VAL A 9 25.09 -20.21 -13.23
N LEU A 10 23.97 -20.70 -13.77
CA LEU A 10 22.73 -19.94 -13.90
C LEU A 10 22.15 -19.49 -12.55
N LEU A 11 22.18 -20.38 -11.54
CA LEU A 11 21.70 -20.06 -10.19
C LEU A 11 22.58 -19.01 -9.48
N LEU A 12 23.91 -19.09 -9.66
CA LEU A 12 24.85 -18.11 -9.09
C LEU A 12 24.68 -16.71 -9.71
N LEU A 13 24.40 -16.62 -11.01
CA LEU A 13 24.12 -15.35 -11.70
C LEU A 13 22.79 -14.71 -11.26
N ALA A 14 21.75 -15.51 -10.98
CA ALA A 14 20.45 -14.99 -10.55
C ALA A 14 20.47 -14.39 -9.14
N GLY A 15 21.38 -14.82 -8.27
CA GLY A 15 21.48 -14.35 -6.88
C GLY A 15 22.05 -12.93 -6.69
N VAL A 16 22.63 -12.33 -7.75
CA VAL A 16 23.29 -11.01 -7.68
C VAL A 16 22.38 -9.87 -8.13
N LEU A 17 21.13 -10.14 -8.53
CA LEU A 17 20.21 -9.07 -8.92
C LEU A 17 19.81 -8.22 -7.69
N PRO A 18 20.01 -6.90 -7.73
CA PRO A 18 19.52 -6.02 -6.67
C PRO A 18 18.00 -6.10 -6.66
N LEU A 19 17.45 -6.55 -5.53
CA LEU A 19 16.03 -6.44 -5.21
C LEU A 19 15.70 -4.96 -5.00
N THR A 20 15.53 -4.22 -6.10
CA THR A 20 15.03 -2.86 -6.02
C THR A 20 13.57 -2.91 -5.57
N PRO A 21 13.19 -2.19 -4.50
CA PRO A 21 11.80 -2.12 -4.10
C PRO A 21 11.01 -1.46 -5.23
N ALA A 22 10.08 -2.21 -5.81
CA ALA A 22 9.14 -1.66 -6.78
C ALA A 22 8.24 -0.64 -6.06
N GLN A 23 8.39 0.64 -6.43
CA GLN A 23 7.51 1.70 -5.96
C GLN A 23 6.15 1.50 -6.62
N ALA A 24 5.23 0.92 -5.85
CA ALA A 24 3.85 0.73 -6.24
C ALA A 24 3.20 2.11 -6.42
N GLY A 25 2.64 2.37 -7.61
CA GLY A 25 1.87 3.60 -7.85
C GLY A 25 0.61 3.67 -6.98
N PRO A 26 -0.07 4.82 -6.91
CA PRO A 26 -1.20 5.05 -6.01
C PRO A 26 -2.38 4.06 -6.20
N ALA A 27 -2.56 3.52 -7.41
CA ALA A 27 -3.56 2.49 -7.68
C ALA A 27 -3.19 1.12 -7.07
N GLN A 28 -1.91 0.76 -7.06
CA GLN A 28 -1.40 -0.49 -6.51
C GLN A 28 -1.46 -0.46 -4.97
N ASP A 29 -1.09 0.68 -4.38
CA ASP A 29 -1.16 0.93 -2.94
C ASP A 29 -2.60 0.75 -2.41
N TYR A 30 -3.59 1.34 -3.09
CA TYR A 30 -5.01 1.16 -2.73
C TYR A 30 -5.46 -0.32 -2.74
N GLN A 31 -5.07 -1.10 -3.76
CA GLN A 31 -5.47 -2.51 -3.85
C GLN A 31 -4.86 -3.35 -2.71
N TYR A 32 -3.64 -3.03 -2.30
CA TYR A 32 -2.98 -3.66 -1.18
C TYR A 32 -3.66 -3.29 0.15
N GLN A 33 -3.85 -1.99 0.38
CA GLN A 33 -4.54 -1.42 1.55
C GLN A 33 -5.95 -2.04 1.71
N ARG A 34 -6.70 -2.16 0.61
CA ARG A 34 -8.04 -2.78 0.59
C ARG A 34 -8.03 -4.27 0.96
N ARG A 35 -6.96 -4.98 0.61
CA ARG A 35 -6.79 -6.39 0.99
C ARG A 35 -6.48 -6.55 2.48
N GLN A 36 -5.71 -5.63 3.05
CA GLN A 36 -5.31 -5.69 4.47
C GLN A 36 -6.43 -5.28 5.43
N LEU A 37 -7.08 -4.14 5.16
CA LEU A 37 -8.09 -3.55 6.06
C LEU A 37 -9.51 -4.08 5.81
N GLY A 38 -9.74 -4.84 4.74
CA GLY A 38 -11.07 -5.33 4.38
C GLY A 38 -11.93 -4.32 3.61
N ARG A 39 -12.94 -4.84 2.90
CA ARG A 39 -13.85 -4.04 2.05
C ARG A 39 -14.71 -3.14 2.93
N GLY A 40 -14.52 -1.83 2.83
CA GLY A 40 -15.35 -0.82 3.52
C GLY A 40 -14.59 0.15 4.41
N GLN A 41 -13.35 -0.16 4.78
CA GLN A 41 -12.50 0.72 5.61
C GLN A 41 -11.52 1.57 4.77
N VAL A 42 -11.47 1.30 3.46
CA VAL A 42 -10.56 1.95 2.50
C VAL A 42 -11.38 2.55 1.37
N CYS A 43 -11.22 3.85 1.16
CA CYS A 43 -11.81 4.57 0.06
C CYS A 43 -10.86 4.60 -1.15
N PRO A 44 -11.38 4.55 -2.39
CA PRO A 44 -10.54 4.72 -3.56
C PRO A 44 -9.96 6.14 -3.60
N PRO A 45 -8.68 6.32 -3.98
CA PRO A 45 -8.11 7.64 -4.15
C PRO A 45 -8.94 8.46 -5.16
N PRO A 46 -9.19 9.76 -4.92
CA PRO A 46 -8.65 10.64 -3.87
C PRO A 46 -9.59 10.81 -2.64
N LEU A 47 -10.50 9.86 -2.40
CA LEU A 47 -11.46 9.93 -1.30
C LEU A 47 -10.84 9.46 0.02
N LYS A 48 -11.39 9.95 1.13
CA LYS A 48 -10.95 9.64 2.49
C LYS A 48 -12.07 8.94 3.25
N PHE A 49 -11.72 7.93 4.04
CA PHE A 49 -12.68 7.23 4.89
C PHE A 49 -12.98 8.03 6.16
N ALA A 50 -14.27 8.33 6.41
CA ALA A 50 -14.74 9.04 7.59
C ALA A 50 -16.09 8.48 8.04
N ALA A 51 -16.17 7.99 9.29
CA ALA A 51 -17.42 7.55 9.93
C ALA A 51 -18.30 6.63 9.06
N GLY A 52 -17.70 5.67 8.34
CA GLY A 52 -18.43 4.71 7.49
C GLY A 52 -18.73 5.19 6.06
N ALA A 53 -18.31 6.40 5.69
CA ALA A 53 -18.50 6.97 4.36
C ALA A 53 -17.18 7.44 3.72
N CYS A 54 -17.17 7.54 2.39
CA CYS A 54 -16.06 8.11 1.63
C CYS A 54 -16.32 9.58 1.29
N VAL A 55 -15.47 10.47 1.79
CA VAL A 55 -15.61 11.93 1.64
C VAL A 55 -14.40 12.54 0.92
N ARG A 56 -14.59 13.65 0.18
CA ARG A 56 -13.44 14.36 -0.45
C ARG A 56 -12.65 15.21 0.55
N ARG A 57 -13.32 15.76 1.55
CA ARG A 57 -12.74 16.59 2.63
C ARG A 57 -13.22 16.06 3.97
N CYS A 58 -12.33 16.05 4.96
CA CYS A 58 -12.69 15.63 6.31
C CYS A 58 -13.66 16.62 6.95
N PRO A 59 -14.70 16.14 7.65
CA PRO A 59 -15.65 16.99 8.36
C PRO A 59 -14.99 17.75 9.53
N ALA A 60 -15.67 18.78 10.03
CA ALA A 60 -15.19 19.57 11.16
C ALA A 60 -14.88 18.68 12.38
N GLY A 61 -13.77 18.96 13.06
CA GLY A 61 -13.29 18.14 14.18
C GLY A 61 -12.50 16.90 13.76
N TYR A 62 -12.31 16.63 12.46
CA TYR A 62 -11.43 15.57 11.98
C TYR A 62 -10.19 16.13 11.27
N GLN A 63 -9.07 15.41 11.38
CA GLN A 63 -7.82 15.67 10.68
C GLN A 63 -7.63 14.66 9.54
N ASP A 64 -7.18 15.18 8.39
CA ASP A 64 -6.78 14.38 7.25
C ASP A 64 -5.46 13.65 7.51
N ASN A 65 -5.46 12.32 7.31
CA ASN A 65 -4.27 11.46 7.46
C ASN A 65 -3.93 10.74 6.14
N GLY A 66 -4.22 11.36 4.98
CA GLY A 66 -3.78 10.86 3.67
C GLY A 66 -4.61 9.70 3.09
N GLY A 67 -5.78 9.41 3.68
CA GLY A 67 -6.67 8.33 3.21
C GLY A 67 -7.82 8.03 4.17
N TYR A 68 -7.74 8.52 5.40
CA TYR A 68 -8.82 8.49 6.37
C TYR A 68 -8.83 9.78 7.21
N CYS A 69 -9.99 10.05 7.79
CA CYS A 69 -10.20 11.18 8.68
C CYS A 69 -10.14 10.67 10.13
N ARG A 70 -9.14 11.14 10.89
CA ARG A 70 -9.01 10.84 12.32
C ARG A 70 -9.68 11.94 13.13
N LEU A 71 -10.41 11.61 14.20
CA LEU A 71 -10.92 12.63 15.11
C LEU A 71 -9.72 13.44 15.68
N ARG A 72 -9.78 14.77 15.61
CA ARG A 72 -8.82 15.63 16.31
C ARG A 72 -9.12 15.50 17.79
N THR A 73 -8.26 14.77 18.51
CA THR A 73 -8.26 14.84 19.96
C THR A 73 -7.89 16.28 20.33
N MET A 74 -8.84 17.04 20.86
CA MET A 74 -8.55 18.28 21.56
C MET A 74 -7.80 17.86 22.83
N GLN A 75 -6.47 17.75 22.77
CA GLN A 75 -5.67 17.59 23.99
C GLN A 75 -5.95 18.82 24.86
N ARG A 76 -6.65 18.59 25.97
CA ARG A 76 -6.96 19.57 26.99
C ARG A 76 -5.85 19.61 28.02
#